data_AF-A0A2D0KM18-F1
#
_entry.id   AF-A0A2D0KM18-F1
#
_cell.length_a   1.000
_cell.length_b   1.000
_cell.length_c   1.000
_cell.angle_alpha   90.00
_cell.angle_beta   90.00
_cell.angle_gamma   90.00
#
_symmetry.space_group_name_H-M   'P 1'
#
loop_
_entity.id
_entity.type
_entity.pdbx_description
1 polymer ?
#
loop_
_entity_poly.entity_id
_entity_poly.type
_entity_poly.pdbx_seq_one_letter_code
_entity_poly.pdbx_strand_id
1 'polypeptide(L)'
;MPWQPLKCCSYPSCKQRVKSGRCAQHRREQNRQRGTRTERGYSNRWGRYRLQYLKANPLCVHCLQQGCYTPATIVDHIIPIQGDADMLFWPASNHQALCHVCHNRKTVQTDPITKAKRKQGSYQEQEAEAARLVNFGIITN
;
A
#
# COMPACT_ATOMS: atom_id res chain seq x y z
N MET A 1 -32.37 24.54 1.61
CA MET A 1 -31.47 23.42 1.96
C MET A 1 -31.63 23.11 3.44
N PRO A 2 -31.90 21.85 3.85
CA PRO A 2 -32.03 21.53 5.26
C PRO A 2 -30.69 21.75 5.98
N TRP A 3 -30.70 22.52 7.06
CA TRP A 3 -29.50 22.80 7.86
C TRP A 3 -29.19 21.58 8.74
N GLN A 4 -27.99 21.03 8.58
CA GLN A 4 -27.53 19.90 9.39
C GLN A 4 -26.85 20.40 10.67
N PRO A 5 -27.32 20.00 11.87
CA PRO A 5 -26.67 20.38 13.12
C PRO A 5 -25.27 19.78 13.24
N LEU A 6 -24.38 20.51 13.93
CA LEU A 6 -23.02 20.06 14.19
C LEU A 6 -23.01 18.82 15.13
N LYS A 7 -22.21 17.83 14.76
CA LYS A 7 -22.05 16.57 15.50
C LYS A 7 -20.89 16.68 16.49
N CYS A 8 -20.91 15.90 17.57
CA CYS A 8 -19.73 15.77 18.42
C CYS A 8 -18.58 15.13 17.63
N CYS A 9 -17.36 15.51 17.99
CA CYS A 9 -16.13 14.89 17.51
C CYS A 9 -16.16 13.38 17.79
N SER A 10 -15.77 12.58 16.80
CA SER A 10 -15.79 11.11 16.90
C SER A 10 -14.65 10.51 17.76
N TYR A 11 -13.83 11.33 18.41
CA TYR A 11 -12.80 10.85 19.33
C TYR A 11 -13.43 10.60 20.71
N PRO A 12 -13.10 9.49 21.41
CA PRO A 12 -13.68 9.17 22.71
C PRO A 12 -13.66 10.36 23.66
N SER A 13 -14.80 10.65 24.29
CA SER A 13 -14.95 11.72 25.29
C SER A 13 -14.75 13.17 24.80
N CYS A 14 -14.55 13.40 23.50
CA CYS A 14 -14.41 14.76 22.96
C CYS A 14 -15.78 15.42 22.69
N LYS A 15 -16.04 16.57 23.34
CA LYS A 15 -17.32 17.31 23.21
C LYS A 15 -17.32 18.39 22.13
N GLN A 16 -16.24 18.56 21.36
CA GLN A 16 -16.19 19.59 20.31
C GLN A 16 -17.20 19.32 19.19
N ARG A 17 -17.85 20.38 18.71
CA ARG A 17 -18.85 20.33 17.63
C ARG A 17 -18.17 20.49 16.26
N VAL A 18 -18.43 19.58 15.32
CA VAL A 18 -17.83 19.52 13.99
C VAL A 18 -18.88 19.20 12.92
N LYS A 19 -18.60 19.56 11.66
CA LYS A 19 -19.45 19.17 10.52
C LYS A 19 -19.46 17.64 10.33
N SER A 20 -18.30 17.00 10.49
CA SER A 20 -18.13 15.53 10.44
C SER A 20 -16.78 15.08 11.04
N GLY A 21 -16.76 13.85 11.57
CA GLY A 21 -15.54 13.15 11.99
C GLY A 21 -14.86 13.71 13.25
N ARG A 22 -13.53 13.83 13.21
CA ARG A 22 -12.69 14.31 14.33
C ARG A 22 -12.48 15.82 14.28
N CYS A 23 -12.38 16.49 15.42
CA CYS A 23 -12.02 17.92 15.48
C CYS A 23 -10.58 18.17 15.00
N ALA A 24 -10.22 19.44 14.78
CA ALA A 24 -8.91 19.80 14.24
C ALA A 24 -7.74 19.25 15.09
N GLN A 25 -7.87 19.28 16.42
CA GLN A 25 -6.88 18.71 17.35
C GLN A 25 -6.72 17.20 17.15
N HIS A 26 -7.80 16.41 17.27
CA HIS A 26 -7.73 14.95 17.13
C HIS A 26 -7.38 14.49 15.70
N ARG A 27 -7.64 15.34 14.69
CA ARG A 27 -7.19 15.11 13.32
C ARG A 27 -5.68 15.33 13.18
N ARG A 28 -5.12 16.36 13.83
CA ARG A 28 -3.68 16.60 13.89
C ARG A 28 -2.96 15.50 14.67
N GLU A 29 -3.51 15.06 15.79
CA GLU A 29 -2.96 13.95 16.58
C GLU A 29 -2.96 12.65 15.77
N GLN A 30 -4.07 12.30 15.13
CA GLN A 30 -4.13 11.16 14.22
C GLN A 30 -3.09 11.26 13.09
N ASN A 31 -2.97 12.44 12.47
CA ASN A 31 -2.01 12.65 11.40
C ASN A 31 -0.56 12.53 11.91
N ARG A 32 -0.28 12.98 13.14
CA ARG A 32 1.02 12.80 13.79
C ARG A 32 1.30 11.32 14.05
N GLN A 33 0.34 10.57 14.60
CA GLN A 33 0.46 9.12 14.80
C GLN A 33 0.64 8.37 13.48
N ARG A 34 0.01 8.84 12.41
CA ARG A 34 0.11 8.25 11.07
C ARG A 34 1.45 8.54 10.38
N GLY A 35 2.15 9.61 10.76
CA GLY A 35 3.37 10.05 10.09
C GLY A 35 3.11 10.74 8.74
N THR A 36 4.16 11.39 8.22
CA THR A 36 4.15 12.09 6.93
C THR A 36 4.01 11.11 5.76
N ARG A 37 3.76 11.64 4.55
CA ARG A 37 3.69 10.83 3.32
C ARG A 37 5.02 10.10 3.08
N THR A 38 6.14 10.78 3.34
CA THR A 38 7.49 10.25 3.18
C THR A 38 7.81 9.20 4.23
N GLU A 39 7.47 9.44 5.50
CA GLU A 39 7.65 8.46 6.61
C GLU A 39 6.83 7.17 6.42
N ARG A 40 5.78 7.21 5.59
CA ARG A 40 4.97 6.04 5.24
C ARG A 40 5.42 5.34 3.95
N GLY A 41 6.61 5.65 3.44
CA GLY A 41 7.19 4.99 2.26
C GLY A 41 6.72 5.52 0.89
N TYR A 42 5.92 6.60 0.85
CA TYR A 42 5.50 7.21 -0.43
C TYR A 42 6.49 8.31 -0.83
N SER A 43 7.70 7.91 -1.19
CA SER A 43 8.72 8.81 -1.73
C SER A 43 8.32 9.30 -3.14
N ASN A 44 8.83 10.47 -3.56
CA ASN A 44 8.64 10.95 -4.94
C ASN A 44 9.15 9.93 -5.98
N ARG A 45 10.15 9.13 -5.60
CA ARG A 45 10.70 8.03 -6.41
C ARG A 45 9.66 6.94 -6.65
N TRP A 46 8.95 6.49 -5.61
CA TRP A 46 7.86 5.52 -5.78
C TRP A 46 6.75 6.07 -6.67
N GLY A 47 6.38 7.35 -6.52
CA GLY A 47 5.38 7.99 -7.37
C GLY A 47 5.75 7.93 -8.87
N ARG A 48 7.01 8.22 -9.21
CA ARG A 48 7.52 8.13 -10.58
C ARG A 48 7.54 6.70 -11.09
N TYR A 49 8.09 5.77 -10.28
CA TYR A 49 8.13 4.35 -10.60
C TYR A 49 6.72 3.79 -10.88
N ARG A 50 5.76 4.07 -9.99
CA ARG A 50 4.37 3.62 -10.12
C ARG A 50 3.74 4.05 -11.45
N LEU A 51 3.94 5.29 -11.87
CA LEU A 51 3.40 5.79 -13.15
C LEU A 51 4.03 5.05 -14.34
N GLN A 52 5.34 4.85 -14.33
CA GLN A 52 6.04 4.11 -15.39
C GLN A 52 5.60 2.64 -15.42
N TYR A 53 5.51 2.00 -14.26
CA TYR A 53 5.11 0.61 -14.14
C TYR A 53 3.67 0.38 -14.64
N LEU A 54 2.71 1.23 -14.26
CA LEU A 54 1.34 1.12 -14.74
C LEU A 54 1.18 1.45 -16.23
N LYS A 55 2.06 2.30 -16.78
CA LYS A 55 2.09 2.55 -18.23
C LYS A 55 2.55 1.30 -19.00
N ALA A 56 3.55 0.59 -18.47
CA ALA A 56 4.03 -0.67 -19.05
C ALA A 56 3.09 -1.86 -18.79
N ASN A 57 2.38 -1.84 -17.67
CA ASN A 57 1.45 -2.89 -17.24
C ASN A 57 0.04 -2.31 -17.06
N PRO A 58 -0.66 -1.98 -18.16
CA PRO A 58 -1.93 -1.24 -18.10
C PRO A 58 -3.11 -2.08 -17.62
N LEU A 59 -2.99 -3.40 -17.56
CA LEU A 59 -4.07 -4.33 -17.24
C LEU A 59 -3.84 -5.03 -15.90
N CYS A 60 -4.93 -5.31 -15.21
CA CYS A 60 -4.93 -6.09 -13.97
C CYS A 60 -4.53 -7.54 -14.27
N VAL A 61 -3.43 -8.01 -13.69
CA VAL A 61 -2.91 -9.36 -13.94
C VAL A 61 -3.90 -10.46 -13.52
N HIS A 62 -4.62 -10.28 -12.42
CA HIS A 62 -5.64 -11.23 -11.96
C HIS A 62 -6.85 -11.28 -12.88
N CYS A 63 -7.30 -10.13 -13.39
CA CYS A 63 -8.41 -10.10 -14.35
C CYS A 63 -7.98 -10.71 -15.69
N LEU A 64 -6.76 -10.42 -16.14
CA LEU A 64 -6.22 -10.93 -17.40
C LEU A 64 -6.13 -12.47 -17.40
N GLN A 65 -5.69 -13.06 -16.27
CA GLN A 65 -5.71 -14.53 -16.08
C GLN A 65 -7.11 -15.14 -16.19
N GLN A 66 -8.15 -14.35 -15.98
CA GLN A 66 -9.56 -14.75 -16.10
C GLN A 66 -10.17 -14.37 -17.47
N GLY A 67 -9.37 -13.86 -18.41
CA GLY A 67 -9.84 -13.39 -19.72
C GLY A 67 -10.51 -12.00 -19.69
N CYS A 68 -10.44 -11.28 -18.57
CA CYS A 68 -11.05 -9.97 -18.38
C CYS A 68 -10.03 -8.84 -18.50
N TYR A 69 -10.29 -7.87 -19.39
CA TYR A 69 -9.39 -6.75 -19.66
C TYR A 69 -9.72 -5.52 -18.81
N THR A 70 -9.44 -5.61 -17.51
CA THR A 70 -9.68 -4.51 -16.57
C THR A 70 -8.43 -3.65 -16.42
N PRO A 71 -8.52 -2.30 -16.52
CA PRO A 71 -7.38 -1.42 -16.27
C PRO A 71 -6.79 -1.61 -14.86
N ALA A 72 -5.46 -1.68 -14.77
CA ALA A 72 -4.77 -1.63 -13.50
C ALA A 72 -4.65 -0.19 -12.99
N THR A 73 -4.89 -0.02 -11.71
CA THR A 73 -4.81 1.29 -11.04
C THR A 73 -3.86 1.26 -9.85
N ILE A 74 -3.37 0.09 -9.46
CA ILE A 74 -2.55 -0.12 -8.27
C ILE A 74 -1.35 -0.97 -8.66
N VAL A 75 -0.18 -0.59 -8.17
CA VAL A 75 1.01 -1.45 -8.13
C VAL A 75 1.06 -2.03 -6.74
N ASP A 76 0.98 -3.35 -6.67
CA ASP A 76 0.88 -4.11 -5.43
C ASP A 76 2.07 -5.04 -5.27
N HIS A 77 2.47 -5.30 -4.03
CA HIS A 77 3.55 -6.25 -3.71
C HIS A 77 2.99 -7.67 -3.64
N ILE A 78 3.53 -8.59 -4.44
CA ILE A 78 3.14 -10.01 -4.47
C ILE A 78 3.38 -10.64 -3.10
N ILE A 79 4.59 -10.46 -2.56
CA ILE A 79 4.97 -10.77 -1.19
C ILE A 79 4.80 -9.49 -0.37
N PRO A 80 3.88 -9.47 0.62
CA PRO A 80 3.63 -8.28 1.41
C PRO A 80 4.86 -7.80 2.18
N ILE A 81 5.12 -6.50 2.12
CA ILE A 81 6.24 -5.81 2.75
C ILE A 81 5.88 -5.23 4.13
N GLN A 82 6.90 -4.96 4.95
CA GLN A 82 6.78 -4.29 6.25
C GLN A 82 7.40 -2.89 6.24
N GLY A 83 6.91 -2.02 5.34
CA GLY A 83 7.42 -0.67 5.17
C GLY A 83 8.37 -0.54 3.98
N ASP A 84 8.92 0.66 3.81
CA ASP A 84 9.80 1.05 2.69
C ASP A 84 11.23 0.55 2.81
N ALA A 85 11.72 0.37 4.03
CA ALA A 85 13.05 -0.20 4.29
C ALA A 85 13.13 -1.72 4.02
N ASP A 86 12.00 -2.37 3.71
CA ASP A 86 11.95 -3.80 3.40
C ASP A 86 12.69 -4.08 2.08
N MET A 87 13.60 -5.05 2.08
CA MET A 87 14.37 -5.43 0.89
C MET A 87 13.48 -5.84 -0.30
N LEU A 88 12.27 -6.34 -0.02
CA LEU A 88 11.30 -6.72 -1.04
C LEU A 88 10.48 -5.53 -1.58
N PHE A 89 10.76 -4.29 -1.16
CA PHE A 89 10.02 -3.10 -1.60
C PHE A 89 10.25 -2.77 -3.07
N TRP A 90 11.51 -2.78 -3.50
CA TRP A 90 11.91 -2.30 -4.82
C TRP A 90 12.06 -3.34 -5.93
N PRO A 91 12.34 -4.64 -5.66
CA PRO A 91 12.41 -5.66 -6.71
C PRO A 91 11.15 -5.66 -7.58
N ALA A 92 11.33 -5.39 -8.88
CA ALA A 92 10.24 -5.39 -9.84
C ALA A 92 9.55 -6.76 -9.96
N SER A 93 10.28 -7.84 -9.67
CA SER A 93 9.76 -9.21 -9.57
C SER A 93 8.73 -9.37 -8.46
N ASN A 94 8.74 -8.50 -7.44
CA ASN A 94 7.75 -8.49 -6.37
C ASN A 94 6.57 -7.55 -6.66
N HIS A 95 6.51 -6.88 -7.82
CA HIS A 95 5.41 -6.00 -8.17
C HIS A 95 4.42 -6.66 -9.13
N GLN A 96 3.15 -6.32 -8.99
CA GLN A 96 2.09 -6.69 -9.92
C GLN A 96 1.09 -5.54 -10.11
N ALA A 97 0.54 -5.43 -11.32
CA ALA A 97 -0.47 -4.45 -11.66
C ALA A 97 -1.88 -4.98 -11.36
N LEU A 98 -2.64 -4.33 -10.48
CA LEU A 98 -3.98 -4.76 -10.07
C LEU A 98 -5.02 -3.64 -10.21
N CYS A 99 -6.27 -4.04 -10.47
CA CYS A 99 -7.43 -3.18 -10.26
C CYS A 99 -7.79 -3.14 -8.76
N HIS A 100 -8.57 -2.14 -8.35
CA HIS A 100 -8.95 -1.96 -6.95
C HIS A 100 -9.68 -3.17 -6.33
N VAL A 101 -10.53 -3.84 -7.11
CA VAL A 101 -11.30 -5.02 -6.65
C VAL A 101 -10.37 -6.20 -6.36
N CYS A 102 -9.47 -6.53 -7.30
CA CYS A 102 -8.52 -7.63 -7.14
C CYS A 102 -7.52 -7.36 -6.02
N HIS A 103 -7.03 -6.12 -5.90
CA HIS A 103 -6.17 -5.70 -4.79
C HIS A 103 -6.86 -5.93 -3.44
N ASN A 104 -8.08 -5.43 -3.25
CA ASN A 104 -8.79 -5.60 -1.98
C ASN A 104 -9.04 -7.08 -1.64
N ARG A 105 -9.38 -7.89 -2.65
CA ARG A 105 -9.54 -9.34 -2.47
C ARG A 105 -8.23 -9.98 -2.00
N LYS A 106 -7.10 -9.66 -2.64
CA LYS A 106 -5.77 -10.14 -2.24
C LYS A 106 -5.44 -9.75 -0.81
N THR A 107 -5.66 -8.49 -0.44
CA THR A 107 -5.36 -7.99 0.92
C THR A 107 -6.11 -8.78 2.01
N VAL A 108 -7.35 -9.17 1.74
CA VAL A 108 -8.18 -9.89 2.71
C VAL A 108 -7.90 -11.39 2.70
N GLN A 109 -7.76 -11.99 1.52
CA GLN A 109 -7.76 -13.46 1.38
C GLN A 109 -6.35 -14.05 1.28
N THR A 110 -5.46 -13.41 0.52
CA THR A 110 -4.16 -13.97 0.16
C THR A 110 -3.05 -13.46 1.06
N ASP A 111 -3.03 -12.16 1.35
CA ASP A 111 -1.95 -11.54 2.14
C ASP A 111 -1.74 -12.16 3.52
N PRO A 112 -2.77 -12.53 4.32
CA PRO A 112 -2.55 -13.18 5.61
C PRO A 112 -1.79 -14.50 5.47
N ILE A 113 -2.13 -15.29 4.44
CA ILE A 113 -1.49 -16.58 4.14
C ILE A 113 -0.05 -16.34 3.69
N THR A 114 0.16 -15.41 2.76
CA THR A 114 1.51 -15.07 2.26
C THR A 114 2.42 -14.55 3.38
N LYS A 115 1.89 -13.74 4.30
CA LYS A 115 2.63 -13.26 5.48
C LYS A 115 3.01 -14.42 6.42
N ALA A 116 2.09 -15.35 6.67
CA ALA A 116 2.38 -16.54 7.47
C ALA A 116 3.48 -17.40 6.81
N LYS A 117 3.39 -17.61 5.50
CA LYS A 117 4.40 -18.31 4.70
C LYS A 117 5.76 -17.61 4.74
N ARG A 118 5.80 -16.28 4.63
CA ARG A 118 7.04 -15.49 4.77
C ARG A 118 7.66 -15.66 6.15
N LYS A 119 6.86 -15.61 7.21
CA LYS A 119 7.33 -15.88 8.58
C LYS A 119 7.89 -17.29 8.75
N GLN A 120 7.40 -18.26 7.99
CA GLN A 120 7.89 -19.64 7.96
C GLN A 120 9.15 -19.83 7.08
N GLY A 121 9.66 -18.77 6.44
CA GLY A 121 10.88 -18.82 5.63
C GLY A 121 10.69 -19.25 4.18
N SER A 122 9.45 -19.44 3.71
CA SER A 122 9.19 -19.90 2.33
C SER A 122 9.64 -18.92 1.23
N TYR A 123 10.00 -17.68 1.57
CA TYR A 123 10.47 -16.66 0.63
C TYR A 123 11.94 -16.25 0.85
N GLN A 124 12.72 -17.06 1.56
CA GLN A 124 14.13 -16.76 1.88
C GLN A 124 15.00 -16.53 0.64
N GLU A 125 14.76 -17.27 -0.45
CA GLU A 125 15.51 -17.11 -1.70
C GLU A 125 15.24 -15.76 -2.35
N GLN A 126 13.98 -15.34 -2.42
CA GLN A 126 13.58 -14.05 -2.96
C GLN A 126 14.12 -12.89 -2.11
N GLU A 127 14.13 -13.05 -0.79
CA GLU A 127 14.75 -12.08 0.13
C GLU A 127 16.27 -12.00 -0.09
N ALA A 128 16.95 -13.14 -0.22
CA ALA A 128 18.38 -13.18 -0.49
C ALA A 128 18.74 -12.57 -1.85
N GLU A 129 17.95 -12.83 -2.89
CA GLU A 129 18.12 -12.22 -4.21
C GLU A 129 17.90 -10.71 -4.15
N ALA A 130 16.83 -10.26 -3.49
CA ALA A 130 16.56 -8.84 -3.30
C ALA A 130 17.71 -8.14 -2.56
N ALA A 131 18.23 -8.75 -1.50
CA ALA A 131 19.40 -8.25 -0.77
C ALA A 131 20.66 -8.18 -1.66
N ARG A 132 20.89 -9.17 -2.52
CA ARG A 132 21.99 -9.12 -3.50
C ARG A 132 21.81 -7.96 -4.48
N LEU A 133 20.63 -7.77 -5.05
CA LEU A 133 20.36 -6.67 -5.98
C LEU A 133 20.57 -5.29 -5.34
N VAL A 134 20.26 -5.17 -4.05
CA VAL A 134 20.56 -3.97 -3.27
C VAL A 134 22.08 -3.79 -3.10
N ASN A 135 22.79 -4.85 -2.70
CA ASN A 135 24.24 -4.79 -2.50
C ASN A 135 25.04 -4.51 -3.77
N PHE A 136 24.59 -5.00 -4.93
CA PHE A 136 25.20 -4.71 -6.24
C PHE A 136 24.83 -3.32 -6.78
N GLY A 137 24.03 -2.53 -6.05
CA GLY A 137 23.62 -1.19 -6.47
C GLY A 137 22.64 -1.16 -7.65
N ILE A 138 22.11 -2.31 -8.04
CA ILE A 138 21.10 -2.44 -9.10
C ILE A 138 19.77 -1.85 -8.62
N ILE A 139 19.49 -2.02 -7.32
CA ILE A 139 18.32 -1.50 -6.64
C ILE A 139 18.80 -0.68 -5.44
N THR A 140 18.21 0.49 -5.20
CA THR A 140 18.49 1.28 -4.00
C THR A 140 17.28 1.26 -3.07
N ASN A 141 17.50 1.15 -1.76
CA ASN A 141 16.45 1.35 -0.75
C ASN A 141 16.02 2.82 -0.69
#